data_AF-A0A9D7JZT8-F1
#
_entry.id   AF-A0A9D7JZT8-F1
#
_cell.length_a   1.000
_cell.length_b   1.000
_cell.length_c   1.000
_cell.angle_alpha   90.00
_cell.angle_beta   90.00
_cell.angle_gamma   90.00
#
_symmetry.space_group_name_H-M   'P 1'
#
loop_
_entity.id
_entity.type
_entity.pdbx_description
1 polymer ?
#
loop_
_entity_poly.entity_id
_entity_poly.type
_entity_poly.pdbx_seq_one_letter_code
_entity_poly.pdbx_strand_id
1 'polypeptide(L)'
;MKTLTLDVRKPADSMADFTRAWKTGKPQKSARISFATPELLWRVLTQKRWELLKALCGAGPVSIREAARRAGRDVKAVHGDVTALLNAGVLDRTEDGRIVFPFEAVKVEFLLQAA
;
A
#
# COMPACT_ATOMS: atom_id res chain seq x y z
N MET A 1 -12.78 -0.81 -10.94
CA MET A 1 -12.30 -0.85 -9.55
C MET A 1 -10.78 -0.74 -9.53
N LYS A 2 -10.20 0.26 -8.86
CA LYS A 2 -8.74 0.40 -8.76
C LYS A 2 -8.20 -0.46 -7.61
N THR A 3 -7.46 -1.53 -7.92
CA THR A 3 -6.96 -2.47 -6.91
C THR A 3 -5.44 -2.40 -6.80
N LEU A 4 -4.94 -2.29 -5.56
CA LEU A 4 -3.53 -2.47 -5.23
C LEU A 4 -3.26 -3.94 -4.91
N THR A 5 -2.26 -4.54 -5.56
CA THR A 5 -1.77 -5.88 -5.22
C THR A 5 -0.51 -5.77 -4.37
N LEU A 6 -0.52 -6.39 -3.19
CA LEU A 6 0.65 -6.57 -2.32
C LEU A 6 1.07 -8.04 -2.42
N ASP A 7 2.25 -8.30 -2.97
CA ASP A 7 2.75 -9.66 -3.18
C ASP A 7 4.17 -9.88 -2.64
N VAL A 8 4.57 -11.14 -2.58
CA VAL A 8 5.94 -11.53 -2.23
C VAL A 8 6.61 -12.16 -3.43
N ARG A 9 7.73 -11.60 -3.86
CA ARG A 9 8.48 -12.04 -5.05
C ARG A 9 9.91 -11.53 -5.04
N LYS A 10 10.77 -12.17 -5.84
CA LYS A 10 12.19 -11.79 -5.91
C LYS A 10 12.32 -10.42 -6.59
N PRO A 11 13.25 -9.56 -6.14
CA PRO A 11 13.50 -8.27 -6.78
C PRO A 11 13.80 -8.37 -8.28
N ALA A 12 14.47 -9.45 -8.71
CA ALA A 12 14.75 -9.72 -10.12
C ALA A 12 13.47 -9.85 -10.97
N ASP A 13 12.44 -10.49 -10.45
CA ASP A 13 11.16 -10.66 -11.16
C ASP A 13 10.46 -9.31 -11.32
N SER A 14 10.48 -8.47 -10.28
CA SER A 14 9.92 -7.11 -10.33
C SER A 14 10.70 -6.22 -11.31
N MET A 15 12.02 -6.37 -11.39
CA MET A 15 12.86 -5.62 -12.33
C MET A 15 12.64 -6.06 -13.78
N ALA A 16 12.43 -7.36 -14.02
CA ALA A 16 12.08 -7.88 -15.34
C ALA A 16 10.74 -7.32 -15.83
N ASP A 17 9.75 -7.26 -14.92
CA ASP A 17 8.44 -6.66 -15.16
C ASP A 17 8.53 -5.17 -15.52
N PHE A 18 9.33 -4.40 -14.77
CA PHE A 18 9.60 -2.99 -15.06
C PHE A 18 10.25 -2.81 -16.44
N THR A 19 11.32 -3.58 -16.71
CA THR A 19 12.04 -3.52 -17.98
C THR A 19 11.13 -3.82 -19.17
N ARG A 20 10.21 -4.79 -19.04
CA ARG A 20 9.22 -5.11 -20.06
C ARG A 20 8.24 -3.94 -20.28
N ALA A 21 7.73 -3.34 -19.22
CA ALA A 21 6.84 -2.17 -19.34
C ALA A 21 7.55 -0.99 -20.02
N TRP A 22 8.80 -0.71 -19.63
CA TRP A 22 9.62 0.35 -20.23
C TRP A 22 9.86 0.13 -21.72
N LYS A 23 10.25 -1.09 -22.13
CA LYS A 23 10.53 -1.42 -23.54
C LYS A 23 9.28 -1.41 -24.43
N THR A 24 8.13 -1.78 -23.87
CA THR A 24 6.89 -1.93 -24.66
C THR A 24 5.97 -0.71 -24.58
N GLY A 25 6.22 0.21 -23.65
CA GLY A 25 5.30 1.30 -23.32
C GLY A 25 3.96 0.84 -22.73
N LYS A 26 3.78 -0.46 -22.45
CA LYS A 26 2.53 -1.02 -21.94
C LYS A 26 2.59 -1.13 -20.42
N PRO A 27 1.71 -0.43 -19.66
CA PRO A 27 1.68 -0.52 -18.22
C PRO A 27 1.21 -1.91 -17.74
N GLN A 28 1.54 -2.26 -16.50
CA GLN A 28 0.92 -3.41 -15.86
C GLN A 28 -0.59 -3.18 -15.66
N LYS A 29 -1.37 -4.27 -15.70
CA LYS A 29 -2.84 -4.23 -15.56
C LYS A 29 -3.32 -3.72 -14.18
N SER A 30 -2.49 -3.87 -13.15
CA SER A 30 -2.81 -3.47 -11.78
C SER A 30 -1.62 -2.80 -11.12
N ALA A 31 -1.90 -1.87 -10.21
CA ALA A 31 -0.87 -1.35 -9.31
C ALA A 31 -0.38 -2.48 -8.41
N ARG A 32 0.94 -2.55 -8.22
CA ARG A 32 1.58 -3.62 -7.49
C ARG A 32 2.74 -3.07 -6.66
N ILE A 33 2.81 -3.50 -5.41
CA ILE A 33 3.95 -3.31 -4.52
C ILE A 33 4.39 -4.69 -4.06
N SER A 34 5.67 -4.99 -4.29
CA SER A 34 6.25 -6.31 -4.05
C SER A 34 7.21 -6.27 -2.88
N PHE A 35 7.12 -7.27 -2.01
CA PHE A 35 8.02 -7.48 -0.89
C PHE A 35 8.95 -8.65 -1.18
N ALA A 36 10.20 -8.58 -0.73
CA ALA A 36 11.15 -9.68 -0.94
C ALA A 36 10.79 -10.92 -0.10
N THR A 37 10.13 -10.72 1.05
CA THR A 37 9.70 -11.79 1.95
C THR A 37 8.35 -11.46 2.60
N PRO A 38 7.59 -12.46 3.09
CA PRO A 38 6.34 -12.24 3.82
C PRO A 38 6.54 -11.43 5.11
N GLU A 39 7.68 -11.58 5.79
CA GLU A 39 7.99 -10.86 7.02
C GLU A 39 8.12 -9.36 6.78
N LEU A 40 8.70 -8.95 5.64
CA LEU A 40 8.76 -7.54 5.26
C LEU A 40 7.36 -6.97 4.98
N LEU A 41 6.51 -7.77 4.32
CA LEU A 41 5.11 -7.41 4.10
C LEU A 41 4.42 -7.19 5.46
N TRP A 42 4.60 -8.08 6.44
CA TRP A 42 4.02 -7.95 7.78
C TRP A 42 4.57 -6.81 8.63
N ARG A 43 5.83 -6.42 8.41
CA ARG A 43 6.37 -5.20 9.03
C ARG A 43 5.70 -3.93 8.52
N VAL A 44 5.19 -3.94 7.29
CA VAL A 44 4.46 -2.82 6.69
C VAL A 44 2.96 -2.93 6.97
N LEU A 45 2.33 -4.05 6.65
CA LEU A 45 0.89 -4.28 6.72
C LEU A 45 0.48 -4.92 8.05
N THR A 46 0.72 -4.19 9.14
CA THR A 46 0.25 -4.61 10.47
C THR A 46 -1.28 -4.56 10.53
N GLN A 47 -1.89 -5.25 11.52
CA GLN A 47 -3.34 -5.19 11.73
C GLN A 47 -3.88 -3.74 11.82
N LYS A 48 -3.18 -2.88 12.57
CA LYS A 48 -3.58 -1.47 12.75
C LYS A 48 -3.49 -0.64 11.47
N ARG A 49 -2.52 -0.93 10.61
CA ARG A 49 -2.41 -0.27 9.30
C ARG A 49 -3.41 -0.83 8.30
N TRP A 50 -3.72 -2.12 8.38
CA TRP A 50 -4.83 -2.71 7.61
C TRP A 50 -6.18 -2.09 7.97
N GLU A 51 -6.47 -1.91 9.26
CA GLU A 51 -7.65 -1.19 9.75
C GLU A 51 -7.69 0.26 9.20
N LEU A 52 -6.55 0.95 9.20
CA LEU A 52 -6.43 2.30 8.63
C LEU A 52 -6.70 2.31 7.12
N LEU A 53 -6.16 1.35 6.35
CA LEU A 53 -6.42 1.26 4.91
C LEU A 53 -7.89 1.01 4.61
N LYS A 54 -8.58 0.16 5.38
CA LYS A 54 -10.03 -0.02 5.24
C LYS A 54 -10.78 1.28 5.46
N ALA A 55 -10.39 2.08 6.46
CA ALA A 55 -11.03 3.36 6.76
C ALA A 55 -10.77 4.43 5.68
N LEU A 56 -9.68 4.30 4.92
CA LEU A 56 -9.31 5.21 3.82
C LEU A 56 -9.77 4.73 2.44
N CYS A 57 -10.24 3.48 2.33
CA CYS A 57 -10.67 2.89 1.07
C CYS A 57 -11.82 3.68 0.45
N GLY A 58 -11.62 4.23 -0.75
CA GLY A 58 -12.61 5.09 -1.42
C GLY A 58 -12.86 6.46 -0.77
N ALA A 59 -12.10 6.86 0.25
CA ALA A 59 -12.31 8.10 0.99
C ALA A 59 -11.88 9.38 0.24
N GLY A 60 -11.00 9.26 -0.76
CA GLY A 60 -10.30 10.39 -1.37
C GLY A 60 -9.26 11.03 -0.43
N PRO A 61 -8.70 12.20 -0.79
CA PRO A 61 -7.68 12.87 0.02
C PRO A 61 -8.22 13.43 1.34
N VAL A 62 -7.61 13.02 2.45
CA VAL A 62 -8.00 13.41 3.82
C VAL A 62 -6.80 13.88 4.64
N SER A 63 -7.06 14.67 5.69
CA SER A 63 -6.02 15.00 6.67
C SER A 63 -5.74 13.81 7.58
N ILE A 64 -4.58 13.80 8.26
CA ILE A 64 -4.25 12.78 9.27
C ILE A 64 -5.28 12.78 10.41
N ARG A 65 -5.81 13.95 10.78
CA ARG A 65 -6.86 14.06 11.81
C ARG A 65 -8.16 13.38 11.38
N GLU A 66 -8.56 13.57 10.12
CA GLU A 66 -9.74 12.92 9.57
C GLU A 66 -9.54 11.40 9.46
N ALA A 67 -8.36 10.96 9.03
CA ALA A 67 -8.00 9.54 9.03
C ALA A 67 -8.10 8.93 10.44
N ALA A 68 -7.63 9.64 11.46
CA ALA A 68 -7.73 9.21 12.85
C ALA A 68 -9.18 9.12 13.34
N ARG A 69 -10.01 10.10 13.00
CA ARG A 69 -11.44 10.11 13.29
C ARG A 69 -12.15 8.91 12.66
N ARG A 70 -11.87 8.61 11.39
CA ARG A 70 -12.45 7.45 10.67
C ARG A 70 -12.00 6.12 11.26
N ALA A 71 -10.75 6.04 11.70
CA ALA A 71 -10.19 4.85 12.33
C ALA A 71 -10.60 4.68 13.80
N GLY A 72 -11.25 5.68 14.42
CA GLY A 72 -11.59 5.67 15.85
C GLY A 72 -10.36 5.61 16.76
N ARG A 73 -9.26 6.25 16.36
CA ARG A 73 -7.95 6.18 17.04
C ARG A 73 -7.39 7.58 17.30
N ASP A 74 -6.43 7.67 18.21
CA ASP A 74 -5.74 8.93 18.46
C ASP A 74 -4.82 9.34 17.29
N VAL A 75 -4.65 10.65 17.11
CA VAL A 75 -3.88 11.22 15.99
C VAL A 75 -2.41 10.82 16.04
N LYS A 76 -1.83 10.67 17.23
CA LYS A 76 -0.40 10.35 17.40
C LYS A 76 -0.10 8.94 16.90
N ALA A 77 -0.92 7.96 17.26
CA ALA A 77 -0.80 6.59 16.77
C ALA A 77 -1.01 6.52 15.25
N VAL A 78 -2.00 7.24 14.73
CA VAL A 78 -2.31 7.25 13.30
C VAL A 78 -1.20 7.92 12.48
N HIS A 79 -0.56 8.96 13.00
CA HIS A 79 0.56 9.62 12.31
C HIS A 79 1.72 8.65 12.03
N GLY A 80 2.07 7.80 13.01
CA GLY A 80 3.12 6.79 12.85
C GLY A 80 2.75 5.75 11.78
N ASP A 81 1.50 5.29 11.78
CA ASP A 81 0.99 4.35 10.77
C ASP A 81 0.95 4.96 9.37
N VAL A 82 0.50 6.22 9.25
CA VAL A 82 0.49 6.97 7.99
C VAL A 82 1.91 7.13 7.45
N THR A 83 2.88 7.48 8.31
CA THR A 83 4.27 7.64 7.91
C THR A 83 4.86 6.33 7.39
N ALA A 84 4.59 5.21 8.08
CA ALA A 84 5.05 3.90 7.62
C ALA A 84 4.44 3.51 6.26
N LEU A 85 3.15 3.79 6.05
CA LEU A 85 2.47 3.49 4.80
C LEU A 85 2.90 4.41 3.64
N LEU A 86 3.19 5.69 3.92
CA LEU A 86 3.78 6.62 2.95
C LEU A 86 5.19 6.16 2.53
N ASN A 87 6.03 5.77 3.49
CA ASN A 87 7.38 5.26 3.21
C ASN A 87 7.36 3.96 2.41
N ALA A 88 6.33 3.14 2.58
CA ALA A 88 6.13 1.92 1.80
C ALA A 88 5.48 2.16 0.42
N GLY A 89 5.08 3.40 0.10
CA GLY A 89 4.39 3.76 -1.15
C GLY A 89 2.94 3.26 -1.23
N VAL A 90 2.34 2.86 -0.11
CA VAL A 90 0.94 2.41 -0.06
C VAL A 90 -0.02 3.59 -0.01
N LEU A 91 0.39 4.66 0.67
CA LEU A 91 -0.30 5.95 0.66
C LEU A 91 0.50 6.95 -0.18
N ASP A 92 -0.21 7.92 -0.75
CA ASP A 92 0.38 9.07 -1.39
C ASP A 92 0.08 10.35 -0.60
N ARG A 93 0.95 11.35 -0.78
CA ARG A 93 0.73 12.71 -0.29
C ARG A 93 0.34 13.60 -1.46
N THR A 94 -0.78 14.31 -1.31
CA THR A 94 -1.23 15.29 -2.31
C THR A 94 -0.44 16.59 -2.18
N GLU A 95 -0.50 17.45 -3.21
CA GLU A 95 0.20 18.74 -3.25
C GLU A 95 -0.19 19.65 -2.07
N ASP A 96 -1.44 19.59 -1.62
CA ASP A 96 -1.95 20.33 -0.47
C ASP A 96 -1.66 19.66 0.89
N GLY A 97 -0.79 18.64 0.91
CA GLY A 97 -0.31 18.00 2.13
C GLY A 97 -1.25 16.98 2.78
N ARG A 98 -2.39 16.67 2.14
CA ARG A 98 -3.28 15.57 2.58
C ARG A 98 -2.71 14.21 2.21
N ILE A 99 -3.26 13.16 2.82
CA ILE A 99 -2.95 11.77 2.47
C ILE A 99 -4.09 11.18 1.67
N VAL A 100 -3.77 10.29 0.74
CA VAL A 100 -4.76 9.55 -0.04
C VAL A 100 -4.32 8.10 -0.18
N PHE A 101 -5.29 7.19 -0.02
CA PHE A 101 -5.17 5.83 -0.51
C PHE A 101 -5.88 5.78 -1.88
N PRO A 102 -5.15 5.78 -3.01
CA PRO A 102 -5.73 6.03 -4.33
C PRO A 102 -6.45 4.81 -4.94
N PHE A 103 -6.73 3.80 -4.11
CA PHE A 103 -7.31 2.52 -4.51
C PHE A 103 -8.60 2.25 -3.74
N GLU A 104 -9.43 1.41 -4.34
CA GLU A 104 -10.73 0.97 -3.83
C GLU A 104 -10.67 -0.45 -3.25
N ALA A 105 -9.57 -1.17 -3.48
CA ALA A 105 -9.35 -2.50 -2.94
C ALA A 105 -7.85 -2.77 -2.76
N VAL A 106 -7.55 -3.62 -1.77
CA VAL A 106 -6.22 -4.22 -1.57
C VAL A 106 -6.37 -5.73 -1.74
N LYS A 107 -5.56 -6.32 -2.62
CA LYS A 107 -5.35 -7.76 -2.72
C LYS A 107 -3.99 -8.08 -2.11
N VAL A 108 -3.95 -9.01 -1.16
CA VAL A 108 -2.70 -9.54 -0.61
C VAL A 108 -2.56 -10.98 -1.10
N GLU A 109 -1.45 -11.30 -1.76
CA GLU A 109 -1.20 -12.64 -2.29
C GLU A 109 0.25 -13.06 -2.09
N PHE A 110 0.47 -14.18 -1.41
CA PHE A 110 1.75 -14.87 -1.41
C PHE A 110 1.52 -16.31 -0.96
N LEU A 111 2.50 -17.17 -1.24
CA LEU A 111 2.41 -18.59 -1.02
C LEU A 111 3.52 -19.03 -0.07
N LEU A 112 3.12 -19.70 1.02
CA LEU A 112 4.05 -20.40 1.91
C LEU A 112 4.10 -21.86 1.46
N GLN A 113 5.26 -22.29 0.99
CA GLN A 113 5.53 -23.67 0.62
C GLN A 113 6.20 -24.39 1.78
N ALA A 114 5.82 -25.63 2.02
CA ALA A 114 6.59 -26.52 2.87
C ALA A 114 8.00 -26.70 2.28
N ALA A 115 8.99 -26.88 3.16
CA ALA A 115 10.38 -27.13 2.79
C ALA A 115 10.53 -28.48 2.09
#